data_AF-A0A0A8JL93-F1
#
_entry.id   AF-A0A0A8JL93-F1
#
_cell.length_a   1.000
_cell.length_b   1.000
_cell.length_c   1.000
_cell.angle_alpha   90.00
_cell.angle_beta   90.00
_cell.angle_gamma   90.00
#
_symmetry.space_group_name_H-M   'P 1'
#
loop_
_entity.id
_entity.type
_entity.pdbx_description
1 polymer ?
#
loop_
_entity_poly.entity_id
_entity_poly.type
_entity_poly.pdbx_seq_one_letter_code
_entity_poly.pdbx_strand_id
1 'polypeptide(L)'
;MSDERHVRKEAVALSYDPNTGDAPKVVAKGKGKIAETILEKAKEHNVPIQEDPSLVEILGQLQLDQSIPEELYLAVSEVFAYIYHIDREHGLTKKDPDGGKK
;
A
#
# COMPACT_ATOMS: atom_id res chain seq x y z
N MET A 1 -18.40 -24.67 -23.16
CA MET A 1 -17.23 -23.78 -23.32
C MET A 1 -17.00 -23.17 -21.97
N SER A 2 -15.87 -23.48 -21.34
CA SER A 2 -15.59 -23.14 -19.95
C SER A 2 -15.46 -21.61 -19.83
N ASP A 3 -16.26 -21.02 -18.95
CA ASP A 3 -16.09 -19.64 -18.48
C ASP A 3 -14.67 -19.51 -17.89
N GLU A 4 -13.70 -19.12 -18.71
CA GLU A 4 -12.48 -18.48 -18.23
C GLU A 4 -12.94 -17.17 -17.61
N ARG A 5 -13.29 -17.22 -16.32
CA ARG A 5 -13.37 -16.05 -15.46
C ARG A 5 -11.99 -15.41 -15.52
N HIS A 6 -11.78 -14.51 -16.47
CA HIS A 6 -10.64 -13.61 -16.48
C HIS A 6 -10.71 -12.85 -15.15
N VAL A 7 -9.97 -13.33 -14.15
CA VAL A 7 -9.77 -12.61 -12.90
C VAL A 7 -9.06 -11.33 -13.30
N ARG A 8 -9.84 -10.26 -13.43
CA ARG A 8 -9.30 -8.95 -13.78
C ARG A 8 -8.37 -8.58 -12.63
N LYS A 9 -7.11 -8.32 -12.93
CA LYS A 9 -6.14 -7.85 -11.92
C LYS A 9 -6.73 -6.66 -11.17
N GLU A 10 -6.57 -6.66 -9.86
CA GLU A 10 -6.97 -5.56 -9.00
C GLU A 10 -5.73 -5.06 -8.27
N ALA A 11 -5.64 -3.75 -8.07
CA ALA A 11 -4.55 -3.13 -7.34
C ALA A 11 -5.07 -1.96 -6.51
N VAL A 12 -4.52 -1.80 -5.31
CA VAL A 12 -4.78 -0.70 -4.40
C VAL A 12 -3.44 -0.13 -3.95
N ALA A 13 -3.28 1.18 -4.02
CA ALA A 13 -2.11 1.89 -3.53
C ALA A 13 -2.46 2.63 -2.24
N LEU A 14 -1.57 2.51 -1.26
CA LEU A 14 -1.70 3.10 0.05
C LEU A 14 -0.64 4.19 0.26
N SER A 15 -1.00 5.23 1.00
CA SER A 15 -0.07 6.23 1.51
C SER A 15 -0.12 6.22 3.04
N TYR A 16 1.05 6.30 3.67
CA TYR A 16 1.20 6.35 5.11
C TYR A 16 2.38 7.28 5.44
N ASP A 17 2.16 8.22 6.36
CA ASP A 17 3.22 9.05 6.92
C ASP A 17 3.34 8.75 8.42
N PRO A 18 4.41 8.08 8.88
CA PRO A 18 4.59 7.77 10.29
C PRO A 18 4.83 9.00 11.16
N ASN A 19 5.20 10.15 10.59
CA ASN A 19 5.55 11.35 11.36
C ASN A 19 4.32 12.17 11.78
N THR A 20 3.23 12.08 11.01
CA THR A 20 1.99 12.80 11.32
C THR A 20 1.09 12.02 12.29
N GLY A 21 1.30 10.70 12.40
CA GLY A 21 0.42 9.82 13.16
C GLY A 21 -0.91 9.56 12.48
N ASP A 22 -1.07 9.98 11.21
CA ASP A 22 -2.27 9.76 10.43
C ASP A 22 -2.43 8.29 10.05
N ALA A 23 -3.69 7.85 10.05
CA ALA A 23 -4.12 6.61 9.43
C ALA A 23 -3.61 6.48 7.99
N PRO A 24 -3.14 5.29 7.54
CA PRO A 24 -2.89 5.02 6.14
C PRO A 24 -4.16 5.27 5.30
N LYS A 25 -3.98 5.78 4.08
CA LYS A 25 -5.08 6.19 3.19
C LYS A 25 -4.97 5.51 1.84
N VAL A 26 -6.11 5.22 1.22
CA VAL A 26 -6.16 4.71 -0.15
C VAL A 26 -6.00 5.86 -1.13
N VAL A 27 -4.87 5.91 -1.84
CA VAL A 27 -4.57 7.00 -2.79
C VAL A 27 -4.84 6.61 -4.25
N ALA A 28 -4.87 5.31 -4.55
CA ALA A 28 -5.28 4.82 -5.86
C ALA A 28 -5.90 3.43 -5.74
N LYS A 29 -6.84 3.11 -6.63
CA LYS A 29 -7.35 1.75 -6.80
C LYS A 29 -7.83 1.54 -8.24
N GLY A 30 -7.74 0.31 -8.72
CA GLY A 30 -8.10 0.00 -10.11
C GLY A 30 -8.28 -1.48 -10.37
N LYS A 31 -8.94 -1.77 -11.50
CA LYS A 31 -9.11 -3.12 -12.04
C LYS A 31 -8.65 -3.19 -13.49
N GLY A 32 -8.22 -4.36 -13.95
CA GLY A 32 -7.73 -4.60 -15.31
C GLY A 32 -6.59 -3.65 -15.67
N LYS A 33 -6.73 -2.89 -16.76
CA LYS A 33 -5.71 -1.95 -17.24
C LYS A 33 -5.29 -0.90 -16.21
N ILE A 34 -6.23 -0.41 -15.39
CA ILE A 34 -5.90 0.58 -14.36
C ILE A 34 -5.00 -0.06 -13.30
N ALA A 35 -5.27 -1.30 -12.91
CA ALA A 35 -4.43 -2.03 -11.97
C ALA A 35 -3.01 -2.24 -12.53
N GLU A 36 -2.91 -2.58 -13.83
CA GLU A 36 -1.63 -2.71 -14.52
C GLU A 36 -0.84 -1.39 -14.49
N THR A 37 -1.48 -0.27 -14.81
CA THR A 37 -0.84 1.06 -14.73
C THR A 37 -0.40 1.43 -13.32
N ILE A 38 -1.18 1.09 -12.29
CA ILE A 38 -0.78 1.31 -10.88
C ILE A 38 0.48 0.51 -10.55
N LEU A 39 0.53 -0.76 -10.95
CA LEU A 39 1.68 -1.63 -10.71
C LEU A 39 2.92 -1.19 -11.49
N GLU A 40 2.76 -0.73 -12.74
CA GLU A 40 3.83 -0.13 -13.53
C GLU A 40 4.40 1.11 -12.87
N LYS A 41 3.53 2.04 -12.45
CA LYS A 41 3.92 3.26 -11.70
C LYS A 41 4.65 2.90 -10.40
N ALA A 42 4.15 1.93 -9.64
CA ALA A 42 4.80 1.49 -8.42
C ALA A 42 6.24 1.00 -8.69
N LYS A 43 6.44 0.19 -9.75
CA LYS A 43 7.78 -0.26 -10.16
C LYS A 43 8.68 0.88 -10.61
N GLU A 44 8.17 1.81 -11.42
CA GLU A 44 8.92 3.00 -11.88
C GLU A 44 9.43 3.85 -10.71
N HIS A 45 8.63 3.96 -9.65
CA HIS A 45 8.93 4.78 -8.48
C HIS A 45 9.56 3.99 -7.31
N ASN A 46 9.91 2.71 -7.51
CA ASN A 46 10.43 1.81 -6.46
C ASN A 46 9.52 1.72 -5.22
N VAL A 47 8.21 1.80 -5.43
CA VAL A 47 7.21 1.55 -4.38
C VAL A 47 7.10 0.04 -4.17
N PRO A 48 7.20 -0.47 -2.93
CA PRO A 48 7.03 -1.88 -2.64
C PRO A 48 5.67 -2.42 -3.10
N ILE A 49 5.67 -3.60 -3.70
CA ILE A 49 4.45 -4.28 -4.18
C ILE A 49 4.30 -5.58 -3.41
N GLN A 50 3.16 -5.75 -2.75
CA GLN A 50 2.76 -6.97 -2.08
C GLN A 50 1.55 -7.58 -2.81
N GLU A 51 1.64 -8.86 -3.17
CA GLU A 51 0.53 -9.59 -3.77
C GLU A 51 -0.28 -10.30 -2.69
N ASP A 52 -1.46 -9.79 -2.38
CA ASP A 52 -2.43 -10.42 -1.48
C ASP A 52 -3.86 -10.20 -1.99
N PRO A 53 -4.50 -11.21 -2.62
CA PRO A 53 -5.84 -11.10 -3.15
C PRO A 53 -6.90 -10.74 -2.10
N SER A 54 -6.77 -11.26 -0.87
CA SER A 54 -7.74 -11.02 0.20
C SER A 54 -7.67 -9.57 0.66
N LEU A 55 -6.46 -9.05 0.79
CA LEU A 55 -6.23 -7.67 1.20
C LEU A 55 -6.70 -6.68 0.12
N VAL A 56 -6.44 -6.98 -1.15
CA VAL A 56 -6.90 -6.16 -2.27
C VAL A 56 -8.42 -6.12 -2.33
N GLU A 57 -9.11 -7.23 -2.07
CA GLU A 57 -10.58 -7.28 -2.03
C GLU A 57 -11.14 -6.41 -0.91
N ILE A 58 -10.57 -6.50 0.30
CA ILE A 58 -10.97 -5.70 1.47
C ILE A 58 -10.71 -4.20 1.22
N LEU A 59 -9.48 -3.84 0.84
CA LEU A 59 -9.10 -2.44 0.63
C LEU A 59 -9.77 -1.83 -0.59
N GLY A 60 -10.12 -2.63 -1.59
CA GLY A 60 -10.85 -2.19 -2.78
C GLY A 60 -12.25 -1.63 -2.46
N GLN A 61 -12.84 -2.03 -1.31
CA GLN A 61 -14.12 -1.53 -0.83
C GLN A 61 -14.05 -0.10 -0.29
N LEU A 62 -12.87 0.36 0.16
CA LEU A 62 -12.67 1.72 0.67
C LEU A 62 -12.70 2.75 -0.46
N GLN A 63 -13.21 3.95 -0.19
CA GLN A 63 -13.22 5.06 -1.14
C GLN A 63 -11.80 5.65 -1.34
N LEU A 64 -11.60 6.34 -2.46
CA LEU A 64 -10.37 7.10 -2.67
C LEU A 64 -10.26 8.20 -1.60
N ASP A 65 -9.03 8.44 -1.15
CA ASP A 65 -8.64 9.35 -0.07
C ASP A 65 -9.25 9.01 1.30
N GLN A 66 -9.90 7.86 1.42
CA GLN A 66 -10.43 7.38 2.69
C GLN A 66 -9.30 6.78 3.55
N SER A 67 -9.26 7.21 4.81
CA SER A 67 -8.45 6.56 5.85
C SER A 67 -8.94 5.14 6.09
N ILE A 68 -8.00 4.20 6.21
CA ILE A 68 -8.32 2.83 6.58
C ILE A 68 -8.88 2.86 8.03
N PRO A 69 -10.04 2.23 8.30
CA PRO A 69 -10.57 2.07 9.65
C PRO A 69 -9.68 1.15 10.51
N GLU A 70 -9.65 1.39 11.83
CA GLU A 70 -8.88 0.57 12.78
C GLU A 70 -9.26 -0.92 12.75
N GLU A 71 -10.52 -1.23 12.45
CA GLU A 71 -11.02 -2.61 12.32
C GLU A 71 -10.29 -3.38 11.22
N LEU A 72 -9.88 -2.68 10.15
CA LEU A 72 -9.12 -3.26 9.06
C LEU A 72 -7.62 -3.24 9.35
N TYR A 73 -7.15 -2.54 10.39
CA TYR A 73 -5.73 -2.44 10.69
C TYR A 73 -5.11 -3.79 10.95
N LEU A 74 -5.80 -4.69 11.65
CA LEU A 74 -5.31 -6.05 11.87
C LEU A 74 -5.02 -6.79 10.56
N ALA A 75 -5.85 -6.59 9.52
CA ALA A 75 -5.65 -7.19 8.21
C ALA A 75 -4.51 -6.55 7.41
N VAL A 76 -4.28 -5.23 7.54
CA VAL A 76 -3.11 -4.56 6.92
C VAL A 76 -1.84 -4.60 7.78
N SER A 77 -1.91 -4.96 9.07
CA SER A 77 -0.79 -4.87 10.03
C SER A 77 0.36 -5.78 9.65
N GLU A 78 0.08 -6.99 9.17
CA GLU A 78 1.12 -7.91 8.69
C GLU A 78 1.84 -7.35 7.46
N VAL A 79 1.11 -6.71 6.56
CA VAL A 79 1.68 -6.04 5.38
C VAL A 79 2.47 -4.79 5.77
N PHE A 80 1.99 -4.00 6.73
CA PHE A 80 2.75 -2.86 7.24
C PHE A 80 3.98 -3.28 8.02
N ALA A 81 3.95 -4.39 8.77
CA ALA A 81 5.14 -4.92 9.41
C ALA A 81 6.19 -5.31 8.35
N TYR A 82 5.77 -5.95 7.26
CA TYR A 82 6.64 -6.26 6.13
C TYR A 82 7.22 -4.98 5.48
N ILE A 83 6.38 -3.98 5.19
CA ILE A 83 6.81 -2.70 4.62
C ILE A 83 7.76 -1.95 5.58
N TYR A 84 7.45 -1.90 6.87
CA TYR A 84 8.27 -1.23 7.88
C TYR A 84 9.60 -1.96 8.12
N HIS A 85 9.63 -3.28 7.98
CA HIS A 85 10.86 -4.05 7.97
C HIS A 85 11.69 -3.74 6.72
N ILE A 86 11.08 -3.71 5.53
CA ILE A 86 11.75 -3.33 4.28
C ILE A 86 12.27 -1.90 4.35
N ASP A 87 11.49 -0.94 4.84
CA ASP A 87 11.89 0.47 4.93
C ASP A 87 13.04 0.68 5.92
N ARG A 88 13.10 -0.12 7.00
CA ARG A 88 14.24 -0.17 7.92
C ARG A 88 15.48 -0.84 7.31
N GLU A 89 15.33 -1.83 6.45
CA GLU A 89 16.46 -2.46 5.76
C GLU A 89 16.94 -1.67 4.53
N HIS A 90 16.05 -0.93 3.86
CA HIS A 90 16.35 -0.14 2.65
C HIS A 90 16.64 1.34 2.90
N GLY A 91 16.59 1.82 4.15
CA GLY A 91 17.13 3.14 4.51
C GLY A 91 16.52 4.32 3.76
N LEU A 92 15.26 4.22 3.31
CA LEU A 92 14.55 5.33 2.66
C LEU A 92 13.94 6.31 3.66
N THR A 93 14.11 6.09 4.96
CA THR A 93 14.15 7.21 5.90
C THR A 93 15.42 8.01 5.62
N LYS A 94 15.30 9.10 4.86
CA LYS A 94 16.24 10.21 5.00
C LYS A 94 16.19 10.63 6.46
N LYS A 95 17.10 10.05 7.22
CA LYS A 95 17.59 10.58 8.48
C LYS A 95 18.33 11.86 8.12
N ASP A 96 17.62 12.98 8.08
CA ASP A 96 18.32 14.25 8.22
C ASP A 96 18.84 14.33 9.67
N PRO A 97 20.17 14.49 9.84
CA PRO A 97 20.83 14.49 11.13
C PRO A 97 20.89 15.92 11.64
N ASP A 98 19.97 16.31 12.51
CA ASP A 98 20.15 17.49 13.34
C ASP A 98 19.61 17.13 14.74
N GLY A 99 20.35 17.16 15.82
CA GLY A 99 21.59 17.86 16.07
C GLY A 99 21.49 18.33 17.51
N GLY A 100 22.25 17.70 18.41
CA GLY A 100 22.49 18.24 19.74
C GLY A 100 21.48 17.82 20.81
N LYS A 101 21.90 16.80 21.57
CA LYS A 101 21.71 16.84 23.01
C LYS A 101 22.24 18.19 23.53
N LYS A 102 21.44 18.90 24.33
CA LYS A 102 21.83 19.43 25.64
C LYS A 102 20.60 19.84 26.43
#